data_AF-A0A398BFH2-F1
#
_entry.id   AF-A0A398BFH2-F1
#
_cell.length_a   1.000
_cell.length_b   1.000
_cell.length_c   1.000
_cell.angle_alpha   90.00
_cell.angle_beta   90.00
_cell.angle_gamma   90.00
#
_symmetry.space_group_name_H-M   'P 1'
#
loop_
_entity.id
_entity.type
_entity.pdbx_description
1 polymer ?
#
loop_
_entity_poly.entity_id
_entity_poly.type
_entity_poly.pdbx_seq_one_letter_code
_entity_poly.pdbx_strand_id
1 'polypeptide(L)'
;MKIRIIKAGVSTYWYADKIGEVFDVTGTDHPTRSGYSVRYDGECSKYYVTSDDCEIVNEEADEMDVIEKMQAEITELKSRVAALEGTKVSIREAGGKSLLPKTPQQIRDEIVAKAKADVASIVGEYEGFRTTIGRFNNQYVIPKFFVNKEKRAVTALIYGGFSHDLLLKGIAKADPSDCFNAHLGKAIALRRALGLEVPAEYYNAPQPTEVRVGDIISPIDLDKRDKVVGQSVTGRNEITVENASYYFGIGKAKFIDDSREVAE
;
A
#
# COMPACT_ATOMS: atom_id res chain seq x y z
N MET A 1 5.68 -52.98 -17.99
CA MET A 1 5.96 -52.53 -19.37
C MET A 1 4.70 -51.91 -19.92
N LYS A 2 4.78 -50.68 -20.40
CA LYS A 2 3.66 -49.97 -21.01
C LYS A 2 3.90 -49.80 -22.50
N ILE A 3 2.84 -49.82 -23.28
CA ILE A 3 2.89 -49.49 -24.71
C ILE A 3 1.99 -48.31 -25.01
N ARG A 4 2.41 -47.43 -25.92
CA ARG A 4 1.59 -46.37 -26.48
C ARG A 4 1.17 -46.74 -27.90
N ILE A 5 -0.11 -46.60 -28.22
CA ILE A 5 -0.60 -46.81 -29.59
C ILE A 5 -0.14 -45.63 -30.45
N ILE A 6 0.59 -45.89 -31.54
CA ILE A 6 1.10 -44.83 -32.44
C ILE A 6 0.33 -44.76 -33.76
N LYS A 7 -0.33 -45.86 -34.15
CA LYS A 7 -1.18 -45.95 -35.33
C LYS A 7 -2.06 -47.21 -35.24
N ALA A 8 -2.99 -47.38 -36.17
CA ALA A 8 -3.66 -48.65 -36.40
C ALA A 8 -3.57 -49.02 -37.87
N GLY A 9 -2.91 -50.14 -38.18
CA GLY A 9 -2.74 -50.61 -39.56
C GLY A 9 -4.06 -50.99 -40.24
N VAL A 10 -5.10 -51.30 -39.44
CA VAL A 10 -6.45 -51.63 -39.92
C VAL A 10 -7.47 -50.88 -39.08
N SER A 11 -8.41 -50.19 -39.73
CA SER A 11 -9.45 -49.40 -39.07
C SER A 11 -10.45 -50.21 -38.24
N THR A 12 -10.47 -51.53 -38.39
CA THR A 12 -11.33 -52.45 -37.62
C THR A 12 -10.69 -52.93 -36.32
N TYR A 13 -9.45 -52.57 -36.03
CA TYR A 13 -8.82 -52.91 -34.76
C TYR A 13 -9.49 -52.17 -33.60
N TRP A 14 -9.57 -52.81 -32.44
CA TRP A 14 -10.25 -52.25 -31.27
C TRP A 14 -9.59 -50.97 -30.74
N TYR A 15 -8.31 -50.76 -31.06
CA TYR A 15 -7.52 -49.57 -30.70
C TYR A 15 -7.43 -48.55 -31.83
N ALA A 16 -8.20 -48.69 -32.93
CA ALA A 16 -8.12 -47.78 -34.07
C ALA A 16 -8.50 -46.33 -33.72
N ASP A 17 -9.33 -46.14 -32.70
CA ASP A 17 -9.73 -44.83 -32.15
C ASP A 17 -8.87 -44.38 -30.95
N LYS A 18 -7.83 -45.15 -30.56
CA LYS A 18 -7.05 -44.96 -29.33
C LYS A 18 -5.60 -44.58 -29.57
N ILE A 19 -5.34 -43.93 -30.71
CA ILE A 19 -3.99 -43.46 -31.06
C ILE A 19 -3.54 -42.42 -30.02
N GLY A 20 -2.38 -42.65 -29.42
CA GLY A 20 -1.79 -41.85 -28.35
C GLY A 20 -2.05 -42.38 -26.94
N GLU A 21 -2.98 -43.31 -26.74
CA GLU A 21 -3.27 -43.90 -25.43
C GLU A 21 -2.20 -44.91 -25.00
N VAL A 22 -1.94 -44.98 -23.68
CA VAL A 22 -0.93 -45.84 -23.07
C VAL A 22 -1.60 -46.97 -22.28
N PHE A 23 -1.18 -48.20 -22.52
CA PHE A 23 -1.73 -49.41 -21.91
C PHE A 23 -0.66 -50.26 -21.22
N ASP A 24 -1.04 -50.88 -20.09
CA ASP A 24 -0.21 -51.86 -19.40
C ASP A 24 -0.23 -53.21 -20.11
N VAL A 25 0.96 -53.72 -20.44
CA VAL A 25 1.11 -55.04 -21.08
C VAL A 25 1.02 -56.15 -20.06
N THR A 26 0.21 -57.17 -20.38
CA THR A 26 -0.09 -58.35 -19.55
C THR A 26 0.37 -59.67 -20.15
N GLY A 27 0.89 -59.67 -21.39
CA GLY A 27 1.49 -60.83 -22.04
C GLY A 27 2.04 -60.49 -23.42
N THR A 28 3.02 -61.25 -23.90
CA THR A 28 3.77 -60.96 -25.15
C THR A 28 3.65 -62.07 -26.21
N ASP A 29 2.97 -63.18 -25.90
CA ASP A 29 3.11 -64.41 -26.69
C ASP A 29 1.80 -64.74 -27.41
N HIS A 30 1.71 -64.40 -28.70
CA HIS A 30 0.68 -64.93 -29.60
C HIS A 30 1.34 -65.87 -30.62
N PRO A 31 0.83 -67.10 -30.82
CA PRO A 31 1.54 -68.16 -31.57
C PRO A 31 1.78 -67.87 -33.06
N THR A 32 1.22 -66.80 -33.61
CA THR A 32 1.24 -66.49 -35.06
C THR A 32 1.49 -65.02 -35.39
N ARG A 33 1.60 -64.13 -34.39
CA ARG A 33 1.80 -62.68 -34.61
C ARG A 33 2.63 -62.09 -33.47
N SER A 34 3.51 -61.15 -33.81
CA SER A 34 4.26 -60.35 -32.85
C SER A 34 3.38 -59.24 -32.30
N GLY A 35 3.26 -59.12 -30.98
CA GLY A 35 2.43 -58.10 -30.34
C GLY A 35 2.18 -58.35 -28.86
N TYR A 36 1.35 -57.49 -28.29
CA TYR A 36 1.17 -57.35 -26.86
C TYR A 36 -0.29 -57.54 -26.48
N SER A 37 -0.51 -58.30 -25.41
CA SER A 37 -1.82 -58.40 -24.77
C SER A 37 -1.94 -57.34 -23.68
N VAL A 38 -2.94 -56.48 -23.77
CA VAL A 38 -3.22 -55.43 -22.78
C VAL A 38 -4.55 -55.71 -22.07
N ARG A 39 -4.73 -55.13 -20.88
CA ARG A 39 -6.04 -55.05 -20.23
C ARG A 39 -6.71 -53.74 -20.60
N TYR A 40 -7.99 -53.82 -20.91
CA TYR A 40 -8.85 -52.67 -21.16
C TYR A 40 -10.13 -52.82 -20.35
N ASP A 41 -10.56 -51.71 -19.75
CA ASP A 41 -11.87 -51.53 -19.08
C ASP A 41 -12.23 -52.50 -17.94
N GLY A 42 -11.25 -52.98 -17.17
CA GLY A 42 -11.51 -53.79 -15.96
C GLY A 42 -12.15 -55.17 -16.21
N GLU A 43 -12.37 -55.56 -17.47
CA GLU A 43 -12.86 -56.88 -17.86
C GLU A 43 -11.74 -57.93 -17.84
N CYS A 44 -12.09 -59.20 -17.58
CA CYS A 44 -11.14 -60.33 -17.57
C CYS A 44 -10.62 -60.74 -18.96
N SER A 45 -10.99 -60.00 -20.01
CA SER A 45 -10.61 -60.28 -21.40
C SER A 45 -9.29 -59.60 -21.77
N LYS A 46 -8.37 -60.35 -22.38
CA LYS A 46 -7.10 -59.81 -22.91
C LYS A 46 -7.32 -59.28 -24.32
N TYR A 47 -6.97 -58.02 -24.55
CA TYR A 47 -7.06 -57.39 -25.87
C TYR A 47 -5.69 -57.35 -26.53
N TYR A 48 -5.62 -57.64 -27.82
CA TYR A 48 -4.36 -57.77 -28.54
C TYR A 48 -4.03 -56.50 -29.33
N VAL A 49 -2.78 -56.05 -29.24
CA VAL A 49 -2.19 -54.93 -29.99
C VAL A 49 -0.98 -55.44 -30.76
N THR A 50 -0.88 -55.18 -32.05
CA THR A 50 0.29 -55.60 -32.85
C THR A 50 1.52 -54.75 -32.51
N SER A 51 2.70 -55.36 -32.49
CA SER A 51 3.95 -54.64 -32.19
C SER A 51 4.23 -53.48 -33.16
N ASP A 52 3.77 -53.59 -34.41
CA ASP A 52 3.99 -52.57 -35.43
C ASP A 52 3.18 -51.28 -35.20
N ASP A 53 2.13 -51.36 -34.37
CA ASP A 53 1.15 -50.29 -34.13
C ASP A 53 1.38 -49.58 -32.78
N CYS A 54 2.39 -49.99 -32.02
CA CYS A 54 2.69 -49.44 -30.71
C CYS A 54 4.19 -49.28 -30.43
N GLU A 55 4.53 -48.33 -29.57
CA GLU A 55 5.89 -48.14 -29.03
C GLU A 55 5.92 -48.46 -27.54
N ILE A 56 7.06 -48.93 -27.03
CA ILE A 56 7.26 -49.17 -25.59
C ILE A 56 7.53 -47.82 -24.91
N VAL A 57 6.74 -47.46 -23.91
CA VAL A 57 6.95 -46.26 -23.10
C VAL A 57 7.89 -46.59 -21.95
N ASN A 58 9.05 -45.91 -21.91
CA ASN A 58 10.07 -46.09 -20.90
C ASN A 58 10.10 -44.86 -19.98
N GLU A 59 9.28 -44.86 -18.93
CA GLU A 59 9.04 -43.70 -18.05
C GLU A 59 10.32 -43.18 -17.36
N GLU A 60 11.33 -44.03 -17.14
CA GLU A 60 12.58 -43.65 -16.45
C GLU A 60 13.53 -42.75 -17.28
N ALA A 61 13.46 -42.78 -18.62
CA ALA A 61 14.37 -42.01 -19.46
C ALA A 61 13.90 -40.56 -19.70
N ASP A 62 12.58 -40.34 -19.69
CA ASP A 62 11.98 -39.03 -19.99
C ASP A 62 11.99 -38.09 -18.76
N GLU A 63 12.01 -38.63 -17.54
CA GLU A 63 12.09 -37.82 -16.31
C GLU A 63 13.48 -37.17 -16.11
N MET A 64 14.56 -37.83 -16.54
CA MET A 64 15.92 -37.29 -16.42
C MET A 64 16.16 -36.05 -17.30
N ASP A 65 15.62 -36.03 -18.53
CA ASP A 65 15.78 -34.89 -19.46
C ASP A 65 15.00 -33.64 -18.98
N VAL A 66 13.86 -33.83 -18.29
CA VAL A 66 13.11 -32.72 -17.69
C VAL A 66 13.86 -32.11 -16.50
N ILE A 67 14.46 -32.94 -15.65
CA ILE A 67 15.21 -32.48 -14.49
C ILE A 67 16.46 -31.69 -14.92
N GLU A 68 17.20 -32.18 -15.92
CA GLU A 68 18.39 -31.47 -16.43
C GLU A 68 18.03 -30.10 -17.03
N LYS A 69 16.94 -30.01 -17.80
CA LYS A 69 16.45 -28.73 -18.35
C LYS A 69 16.05 -27.73 -17.26
N MET A 70 15.32 -28.18 -16.23
CA MET A 70 14.95 -27.33 -15.10
C MET A 70 16.16 -26.85 -14.30
N GLN A 71 17.17 -27.72 -14.12
CA GLN A 71 18.40 -27.34 -13.43
C GLN A 71 19.19 -26.30 -14.22
N ALA A 72 19.27 -26.42 -15.56
CA ALA A 72 19.92 -25.43 -16.41
C ALA A 72 19.25 -24.04 -16.30
N GLU A 73 17.91 -23.96 -16.37
CA GLU A 73 17.17 -22.70 -16.25
C GLU A 73 17.35 -22.05 -14.87
N ILE A 74 17.31 -22.82 -13.79
CA ILE A 74 17.54 -22.30 -12.43
C ILE A 74 18.94 -21.68 -12.32
N THR A 75 19.94 -22.30 -12.95
CA THR A 75 21.32 -21.83 -12.90
C THR A 75 21.48 -20.52 -13.69
N GLU A 76 20.82 -20.42 -14.85
CA GLU A 76 20.80 -19.18 -15.63
C GLU A 76 20.09 -18.05 -14.88
N LEU A 77 18.89 -18.30 -14.33
CA LEU A 77 18.12 -17.31 -13.56
C LEU A 77 18.92 -16.79 -12.36
N LYS A 78 19.63 -17.67 -11.64
CA LYS A 78 20.51 -17.27 -10.54
C LYS A 78 21.63 -16.34 -11.00
N SER A 79 22.25 -16.60 -12.15
CA SER A 79 23.31 -15.73 -12.68
C SER A 79 22.77 -14.35 -13.08
N ARG A 80 21.55 -14.28 -13.64
CA ARG A 80 20.88 -13.02 -14.00
C ARG A 80 20.51 -12.18 -12.76
N VAL A 81 20.03 -12.82 -11.69
CA VAL A 81 19.73 -12.12 -10.43
C VAL A 81 21.01 -11.55 -9.81
N ALA A 82 22.10 -12.32 -9.75
CA ALA A 82 23.37 -11.86 -9.22
C ALA A 82 23.95 -10.67 -10.02
N ALA A 83 23.82 -10.67 -11.36
CA ALA A 83 24.25 -9.56 -12.20
C ALA A 83 23.43 -8.28 -11.96
N LEU A 84 22.14 -8.41 -11.67
CA LEU A 84 21.26 -7.28 -11.35
C LEU A 84 21.52 -6.72 -9.95
N GLU A 85 21.80 -7.58 -8.97
CA GLU A 85 22.14 -7.16 -7.60
C GLU A 85 23.50 -6.45 -7.51
N GLY A 86 24.47 -6.82 -8.36
CA GLY A 86 25.78 -6.17 -8.44
C GLY A 86 25.80 -4.82 -9.17
N THR A 87 24.77 -4.53 -9.97
CA THR A 87 24.69 -3.27 -10.72
C THR A 87 23.95 -2.24 -9.89
N LYS A 88 24.67 -1.35 -9.20
CA LYS A 88 24.11 -0.08 -8.75
C LYS A 88 23.66 0.70 -9.98
N VAL A 89 22.43 0.47 -10.42
CA VAL A 89 21.82 1.21 -11.51
C VAL A 89 21.79 2.67 -11.09
N SER A 90 22.63 3.48 -11.72
CA SER A 90 22.53 4.93 -11.66
C SER A 90 21.31 5.34 -12.49
N ILE A 91 20.13 5.22 -11.88
CA ILE A 91 18.87 5.66 -12.47
C ILE A 91 18.93 7.19 -12.52
N ARG A 92 19.16 7.73 -13.72
CA ARG A 92 18.92 9.14 -14.02
C ARG A 92 17.40 9.38 -14.07
N GLU A 93 17.02 10.55 -13.57
CA GLU A 93 15.74 10.93 -12.97
C GLU A 93 14.49 10.83 -13.90
N ALA A 94 13.39 10.32 -13.34
CA ALA A 94 12.03 10.75 -13.67
C ALA A 94 11.03 10.32 -12.56
N GLY A 95 10.76 11.21 -11.60
CA GLY A 95 9.43 11.34 -10.94
C GLY A 95 8.81 10.16 -10.17
N GLY A 96 9.54 9.11 -9.81
CA GLY A 96 9.01 7.97 -9.05
C GLY A 96 9.18 8.13 -7.53
N LYS A 97 8.06 8.18 -6.80
CA LYS A 97 8.00 8.12 -5.33
C LYS A 97 8.96 7.06 -4.77
N SER A 98 9.81 7.48 -3.84
CA SER A 98 10.70 6.62 -3.04
C SER A 98 9.97 5.35 -2.57
N LEU A 99 10.50 4.18 -2.93
CA LEU A 99 10.06 2.85 -2.49
C LEU A 99 10.58 2.50 -1.08
N LEU A 100 11.20 3.45 -0.38
CA LEU A 100 11.43 3.29 1.06
C LEU A 100 10.08 3.39 1.78
N PRO A 101 9.78 2.52 2.77
CA PRO A 101 8.61 2.69 3.61
C PRO A 101 8.70 4.07 4.26
N LYS A 102 7.76 4.95 3.93
CA LYS A 102 7.72 6.31 4.46
C LYS A 102 7.73 6.25 5.98
N THR A 103 8.59 7.03 6.61
CA THR A 103 8.59 7.11 8.07
C THR A 103 7.25 7.69 8.55
N PRO A 104 6.78 7.37 9.78
CA PRO A 104 5.57 7.96 10.33
C PRO A 104 5.56 9.49 10.27
N GLN A 105 6.72 10.13 10.46
CA GLN A 105 6.90 11.57 10.30
C GLN A 105 6.64 12.04 8.87
N GLN A 106 7.19 11.35 7.86
CA GLN A 106 6.95 11.70 6.45
C GLN A 106 5.47 11.57 6.08
N ILE A 107 4.79 10.54 6.58
CA ILE A 107 3.35 10.38 6.39
C ILE A 107 2.58 11.54 7.04
N ARG A 108 2.93 11.92 8.27
CA ARG A 108 2.30 13.07 8.96
C ARG A 108 2.52 14.36 8.19
N ASP A 109 3.75 14.63 7.76
CA ASP A 109 4.13 15.84 7.02
C ASP A 109 3.36 15.90 5.69
N GLU A 110 3.18 14.77 4.98
CA GLU A 110 2.35 14.68 3.77
C GLU A 110 0.86 14.95 4.04
N ILE A 111 0.29 14.40 5.12
CA ILE A 111 -1.11 14.63 5.49
C ILE A 111 -1.34 16.12 5.84
N VAL A 112 -0.41 16.72 6.59
CA VAL A 112 -0.46 18.16 6.93
C VAL A 112 -0.32 19.01 5.67
N ALA A 113 0.58 18.67 4.74
CA ALA A 113 0.72 19.36 3.47
C ALA A 113 -0.55 19.26 2.62
N LYS A 114 -1.18 18.07 2.56
CA LYS A 114 -2.45 17.85 1.89
C LYS A 114 -3.57 18.69 2.51
N ALA A 115 -3.62 18.81 3.84
CA ALA A 115 -4.60 19.66 4.52
C ALA A 115 -4.39 21.15 4.25
N LYS A 116 -3.13 21.62 4.19
CA LYS A 116 -2.81 23.00 3.78
C LYS A 116 -3.26 23.28 2.35
N ALA A 117 -2.94 22.38 1.43
CA ALA A 117 -3.34 22.48 0.03
C ALA A 117 -4.86 22.44 -0.13
N ASP A 118 -5.55 21.62 0.66
CA ASP A 118 -7.01 21.52 0.65
C ASP A 118 -7.67 22.85 1.06
N VAL A 119 -7.23 23.46 2.18
CA VAL A 119 -7.71 24.78 2.59
C VAL A 119 -7.41 25.82 1.51
N ALA A 120 -6.18 25.85 0.98
CA ALA A 120 -5.81 26.79 -0.07
C ALA A 120 -6.65 26.60 -1.35
N SER A 121 -6.99 25.35 -1.71
CA SER A 121 -7.81 25.05 -2.89
C SER A 121 -9.26 25.51 -2.73
N ILE A 122 -9.81 25.40 -1.51
CA ILE A 122 -11.17 25.83 -1.21
C ILE A 122 -11.25 27.34 -1.10
N VAL A 123 -10.34 27.96 -0.35
CA VAL A 123 -10.35 29.41 -0.09
C VAL A 123 -9.85 30.22 -1.29
N GLY A 124 -8.92 29.65 -2.07
CA GLY A 124 -8.29 30.34 -3.18
C GLY A 124 -7.34 31.46 -2.74
N GLU A 125 -6.82 32.19 -3.73
CA GLU A 125 -5.83 33.26 -3.55
C GLU A 125 -6.43 34.54 -2.92
N TYR A 126 -7.75 34.73 -3.03
CA TYR A 126 -8.42 35.96 -2.62
C TYR A 126 -9.04 35.91 -1.21
N GLU A 127 -8.57 34.99 -0.36
CA GLU A 127 -9.08 34.77 1.01
C GLU A 127 -10.61 34.57 1.07
N GLY A 128 -11.22 34.11 -0.03
CA GLY A 128 -12.66 34.02 -0.18
C GLY A 128 -13.04 33.29 -1.46
N PHE A 129 -14.17 32.61 -1.41
CA PHE A 129 -14.61 31.72 -2.49
C PHE A 129 -16.12 31.83 -2.70
N ARG A 130 -16.59 31.27 -3.81
CA ARG A 130 -18.03 31.20 -4.09
C ARG A 130 -18.55 29.82 -3.74
N THR A 131 -19.66 29.77 -3.01
CA THR A 131 -20.31 28.52 -2.67
C THR A 131 -21.83 28.68 -2.68
N THR A 132 -22.53 27.55 -2.65
CA THR A 132 -23.98 27.51 -2.53
C THR A 132 -24.35 27.28 -1.08
N ILE A 133 -25.14 28.19 -0.50
CA ILE A 133 -25.57 28.13 0.90
C ILE A 133 -27.11 28.13 0.93
N GLY A 134 -27.69 26.96 1.19
CA GLY A 134 -29.14 26.78 1.21
C GLY A 134 -29.78 27.16 -0.13
N ARG A 135 -30.55 28.26 -0.16
CA ARG A 135 -31.22 28.77 -1.36
C ARG A 135 -30.36 29.74 -2.18
N PHE A 136 -29.24 30.20 -1.65
CA PHE A 136 -28.37 31.18 -2.30
C PHE A 136 -27.28 30.45 -3.08
N ASN A 137 -27.41 30.46 -4.41
CA ASN A 137 -26.41 29.91 -5.31
C ASN A 137 -25.29 30.94 -5.57
N ASN A 138 -24.05 30.48 -5.63
CA ASN A 138 -22.89 31.28 -6.06
C ASN A 138 -22.60 32.52 -5.19
N GLN A 139 -22.84 32.41 -3.88
CA GLN A 139 -22.61 33.47 -2.91
C GLN A 139 -21.12 33.59 -2.58
N TYR A 140 -20.58 34.81 -2.62
CA TYR A 140 -19.21 35.08 -2.22
C TYR A 140 -19.07 35.09 -0.70
N VAL A 141 -18.15 34.30 -0.18
CA VAL A 141 -17.95 34.09 1.26
C VAL A 141 -16.48 34.16 1.67
N ILE A 142 -16.25 34.56 2.91
CA ILE A 142 -14.93 34.78 3.50
C ILE A 142 -14.82 33.92 4.76
N PRO A 143 -13.97 32.87 4.77
CA PRO A 143 -13.70 32.07 5.95
C PRO A 143 -12.74 32.78 6.91
N LYS A 144 -13.08 32.81 8.20
CA LYS A 144 -12.19 33.22 9.29
C LYS A 144 -11.96 32.05 10.24
N PHE A 145 -10.68 31.79 10.54
CA PHE A 145 -10.26 30.69 11.39
C PHE A 145 -9.88 31.19 12.77
N PHE A 146 -10.45 30.56 13.80
CA PHE A 146 -10.13 30.82 15.20
C PHE A 146 -9.52 29.55 15.79
N VAL A 147 -8.23 29.63 16.14
CA VAL A 147 -7.47 28.52 16.72
C VAL A 147 -7.41 28.70 18.24
N ASN A 148 -8.04 27.79 18.98
CA ASN A 148 -7.96 27.75 20.45
C ASN A 148 -7.05 26.58 20.88
N LYS A 149 -5.77 26.89 21.11
CA LYS A 149 -4.73 25.91 21.48
C LYS A 149 -4.96 25.29 22.86
N GLU A 150 -5.58 26.02 23.79
CA GLU A 150 -5.90 25.51 25.14
C GLU A 150 -6.97 24.42 25.07
N LYS A 151 -8.04 24.68 24.32
CA LYS A 151 -9.16 23.74 24.12
C LYS A 151 -8.92 22.72 23.02
N ARG A 152 -7.75 22.77 22.35
CA ARG A 152 -7.37 21.95 21.18
C ARG A 152 -8.46 21.95 20.11
N ALA A 153 -9.02 23.12 19.85
CA ALA A 153 -10.17 23.29 18.96
C ALA A 153 -9.90 24.38 17.92
N VAL A 154 -10.35 24.14 16.69
CA VAL A 154 -10.34 25.11 15.61
C VAL A 154 -11.77 25.36 15.16
N THR A 155 -12.16 26.62 15.09
CA THR A 155 -13.48 27.04 14.60
C THR A 155 -13.30 27.78 13.27
N ALA A 156 -14.00 27.34 12.24
CA ALA A 156 -14.12 28.05 10.97
C ALA A 156 -15.47 28.78 10.96
N LEU A 157 -15.44 30.10 10.86
CA LEU A 157 -16.62 30.96 10.70
C LEU A 157 -16.61 31.50 9.27
N ILE A 158 -17.65 31.22 8.50
CA ILE A 158 -17.77 31.67 7.11
C ILE A 158 -18.76 32.81 7.07
N TYR A 159 -18.27 33.97 6.65
CA TYR A 159 -19.05 35.20 6.56
C TYR A 159 -19.47 35.47 5.12
N GLY A 160 -20.62 36.12 4.92
CA GLY A 160 -20.98 36.69 3.63
C GLY A 160 -20.01 37.81 3.26
N GLY A 161 -19.46 37.79 2.06
CA GLY A 161 -18.44 38.78 1.66
C GLY A 161 -18.97 40.21 1.59
N PHE A 162 -20.27 40.40 1.32
CA PHE A 162 -20.92 41.71 1.24
C PHE A 162 -21.74 42.06 2.48
N SER A 163 -22.41 41.09 3.10
CA SER A 163 -23.28 41.37 4.25
C SER A 163 -22.52 41.32 5.58
N HIS A 164 -21.34 40.70 5.60
CA HIS A 164 -20.57 40.39 6.83
C HIS A 164 -21.34 39.56 7.86
N ASP A 165 -22.48 38.98 7.49
CA ASP A 165 -23.24 38.09 8.35
C ASP A 165 -22.55 36.73 8.45
N LEU A 166 -22.65 36.10 9.61
CA LEU A 166 -22.20 34.73 9.79
C LEU A 166 -23.18 33.77 9.09
N LEU A 167 -22.70 33.08 8.06
CA LEU A 167 -23.52 32.17 7.25
C LEU A 167 -23.35 30.72 7.68
N LEU A 168 -22.10 30.28 7.87
CA LEU A 168 -21.78 28.89 8.21
C LEU A 168 -20.72 28.83 9.31
N LYS A 169 -20.77 27.74 10.08
CA LYS A 169 -19.85 27.49 11.17
C LYS A 169 -19.47 26.02 11.23
N GLY A 170 -18.18 25.75 11.32
CA GLY A 170 -17.64 24.42 11.53
C GLY A 170 -16.66 24.39 12.70
N ILE A 171 -16.66 23.30 13.45
CA ILE A 171 -15.75 23.10 14.57
C ILE A 171 -15.00 21.79 14.39
N ALA A 172 -13.69 21.84 14.55
CA ALA A 172 -12.81 20.70 14.73
C ALA A 172 -12.25 20.71 16.14
N LYS A 173 -12.27 19.56 16.82
CA LYS A 173 -11.69 19.39 18.16
C LYS A 173 -10.83 18.13 18.13
N ALA A 174 -9.58 18.26 18.56
CA ALA A 174 -8.68 17.12 18.69
C ALA A 174 -8.96 16.36 19.99
N ASP A 175 -8.71 15.06 19.97
CA ASP A 175 -8.83 14.23 21.15
C ASP A 175 -7.73 14.59 22.19
N PRO A 176 -8.01 14.52 23.51
CA PRO A 176 -6.98 14.68 24.54
C PRO A 176 -5.76 13.75 24.41
N SER A 177 -5.90 12.57 23.81
CA SER A 177 -4.79 11.65 23.55
C SER A 177 -4.02 11.93 22.27
N ASP A 178 -4.57 12.75 21.37
CA ASP A 178 -3.97 13.06 20.07
C ASP A 178 -3.16 14.37 20.10
N CYS A 179 -2.21 14.48 19.18
CA CYS A 179 -1.35 15.66 19.01
C CYS A 179 -2.08 16.73 18.19
N PHE A 180 -2.30 17.89 18.79
CA PHE A 180 -3.04 18.98 18.15
C PHE A 180 -2.25 19.58 16.98
N ASN A 181 -2.89 19.70 15.82
CA ASN A 181 -2.35 20.42 14.67
C ASN A 181 -3.37 21.43 14.13
N ALA A 182 -2.99 22.70 14.09
CA ALA A 182 -3.86 23.79 13.64
C ALA A 182 -4.24 23.67 12.15
N HIS A 183 -3.36 23.17 11.29
CA HIS A 183 -3.64 23.04 9.85
C HIS A 183 -4.66 21.93 9.57
N LEU A 184 -4.51 20.77 10.22
CA LEU A 184 -5.53 19.71 10.17
C LEU A 184 -6.86 20.20 10.72
N GLY A 185 -6.83 20.90 11.86
CA GLY A 185 -8.01 21.50 12.46
C GLY A 185 -8.71 22.51 11.54
N LYS A 186 -7.96 23.38 10.85
CA LYS A 186 -8.49 24.35 9.88
C LYS A 186 -9.19 23.64 8.71
N ALA A 187 -8.57 22.61 8.12
CA ALA A 187 -9.15 21.84 7.03
C ALA A 187 -10.43 21.11 7.44
N ILE A 188 -10.41 20.41 8.57
CA ILE A 188 -11.59 19.69 9.10
C ILE A 188 -12.72 20.68 9.42
N ALA A 189 -12.41 21.80 10.08
CA ALA A 189 -13.40 22.81 10.44
C ALA A 189 -14.02 23.46 9.20
N LEU A 190 -13.23 23.78 8.18
CA LEU A 190 -13.72 24.36 6.93
C LEU A 190 -14.66 23.40 6.19
N ARG A 191 -14.22 22.16 5.99
CA ARG A 191 -15.05 21.13 5.34
C ARG A 191 -16.36 20.89 6.08
N ARG A 192 -16.31 20.80 7.42
CA ARG A 192 -17.52 20.69 8.26
C ARG A 192 -18.44 21.89 8.13
N ALA A 193 -17.90 23.11 8.06
CA ALA A 193 -18.70 24.31 7.87
C ALA A 193 -19.44 24.29 6.53
N LEU A 194 -18.80 23.76 5.49
CA LEU A 194 -19.34 23.65 4.13
C LEU A 194 -20.19 22.40 3.89
N GLY A 195 -20.29 21.49 4.86
CA GLY A 195 -20.96 20.19 4.68
C GLY A 195 -20.25 19.25 3.71
N LEU A 196 -18.95 19.46 3.47
CA LEU A 196 -18.12 18.59 2.63
C LEU A 196 -17.62 17.38 3.43
N GLU A 197 -17.42 16.26 2.73
CA GLU A 197 -16.80 15.07 3.33
C GLU A 197 -15.37 15.36 3.76
N VAL A 198 -15.03 14.91 4.97
CA VAL A 198 -13.69 15.04 5.55
C VAL A 198 -12.92 13.74 5.32
N PRO A 199 -11.74 13.78 4.67
CA PRO A 199 -10.91 12.60 4.47
C PRO A 199 -10.56 11.92 5.80
N ALA A 200 -10.70 10.59 5.83
CA ALA A 200 -10.40 9.80 7.02
C ALA A 200 -8.93 9.92 7.48
N GLU A 201 -8.01 10.19 6.55
CA GLU A 201 -6.59 10.44 6.81
C GLU A 201 -6.36 11.62 7.78
N TYR A 202 -7.28 12.59 7.83
CA TYR A 202 -7.14 13.75 8.73
C TYR A 202 -7.54 13.42 10.18
N TYR A 203 -8.30 12.34 10.39
CA TYR A 203 -8.67 11.86 11.73
C TYR A 203 -7.60 10.98 12.35
N ASN A 204 -6.87 10.22 11.53
CA ASN A 204 -5.91 9.20 11.99
C ASN A 204 -4.47 9.54 11.57
N ALA A 205 -4.09 10.81 11.63
CA ALA A 205 -2.73 11.21 11.33
C ALA A 205 -1.76 10.61 12.38
N PRO A 206 -0.66 9.96 11.98
CA PRO A 206 0.27 9.35 12.93
C PRO A 206 0.89 10.42 13.84
N GLN A 207 1.28 10.04 15.06
CA GLN A 207 1.93 10.98 15.99
C GLN A 207 3.29 11.44 15.45
N PRO A 208 3.68 12.70 15.70
CA PRO A 208 5.00 13.18 15.32
C PRO A 208 6.09 12.40 16.09
N THR A 209 7.17 12.06 15.40
CA THR A 209 8.31 11.31 15.96
C THR A 209 9.58 12.17 16.05
N GLU A 210 9.61 13.29 15.34
CA GLU A 210 10.76 14.21 15.32
C GLU A 210 10.42 15.52 16.02
N VAL A 211 11.25 15.88 16.99
CA VAL A 211 11.18 17.15 17.70
C VAL A 211 11.75 18.26 16.82
N ARG A 212 10.96 19.31 16.58
CA ARG A 212 11.39 20.49 15.82
C ARG A 212 11.07 21.77 16.59
N VAL A 213 11.75 22.86 16.21
CA VAL A 213 11.50 24.19 16.80
C VAL A 213 10.05 24.60 16.56
N GLY A 214 9.40 25.12 17.60
CA GLY A 214 8.00 25.51 17.57
C GLY A 214 7.01 24.44 18.05
N ASP A 215 7.47 23.21 18.27
CA ASP A 215 6.63 22.16 18.88
C ASP A 215 6.36 22.50 20.36
N ILE A 216 5.18 22.11 20.86
CA ILE A 216 4.86 22.17 22.29
C ILE A 216 4.85 20.75 22.83
N ILE A 217 5.67 20.50 23.84
CA ILE A 217 5.82 19.21 24.47
C ILE A 217 5.40 19.31 25.93
N SER A 218 5.02 18.17 26.49
CA SER A 218 4.73 18.03 27.91
C SER A 218 5.57 16.89 28.47
N PRO A 219 6.48 17.16 29.43
CA PRO A 219 7.11 16.10 30.18
C PRO A 219 6.04 15.27 30.91
N ILE A 220 6.17 13.95 30.97
CA ILE A 220 5.13 13.08 31.55
C ILE A 220 5.00 13.31 33.06
N ASP A 221 6.10 13.64 33.73
CA ASP A 221 6.18 13.82 35.18
C ASP A 221 5.81 15.24 35.64
N LEU A 222 5.56 16.16 34.70
CA LEU A 222 5.28 17.56 34.99
C LEU A 222 4.09 17.99 34.12
N ASP A 223 2.99 18.49 34.73
CA ASP A 223 1.87 19.10 33.99
C ASP A 223 2.27 20.50 33.45
N LYS A 224 3.37 20.53 32.72
CA LYS A 224 4.00 21.70 32.13
C LYS A 224 3.95 21.56 30.61
N ARG A 225 3.79 22.70 29.94
CA ARG A 225 3.88 22.81 28.47
C ARG A 225 5.11 23.65 28.16
N ASP A 226 6.12 23.00 27.58
CA ASP A 226 7.35 23.66 27.17
C ASP A 226 7.37 23.81 25.65
N LYS A 227 7.67 25.02 25.19
CA LYS A 227 7.86 25.32 23.77
C LYS A 227 9.29 24.95 23.38
N VAL A 228 9.43 24.17 22.31
CA VAL A 228 10.73 23.79 21.77
C VAL A 228 11.34 24.98 21.03
N VAL A 229 12.53 25.39 21.46
CA VAL A 229 13.34 26.48 20.90
C VAL A 229 14.68 25.94 20.39
N GLY A 230 15.37 26.71 19.55
CA GLY A 230 16.62 26.29 18.91
C GLY A 230 17.80 26.08 19.87
N GLN A 231 18.64 27.10 20.04
CA GLN A 231 19.91 26.99 20.76
C GLN A 231 19.91 27.62 22.16
N SER A 232 19.02 28.57 22.44
CA SER A 232 18.97 29.27 23.73
C SER A 232 17.57 29.32 24.29
N VAL A 233 17.46 28.99 25.58
CA VAL A 233 16.23 29.15 26.36
C VAL A 233 16.19 30.60 26.84
N THR A 234 15.18 31.33 26.44
CA THR A 234 14.97 32.73 26.79
C THR A 234 13.81 32.93 27.77
N GLY A 235 12.90 31.96 27.82
CA GLY A 235 11.69 31.96 28.62
C GLY A 235 11.62 30.84 29.65
N ARG A 236 10.68 30.98 30.59
CA ARG A 236 10.48 30.03 31.71
C ARG A 236 9.83 28.70 31.28
N ASN A 237 9.18 28.69 30.12
CA ASN A 237 8.45 27.55 29.53
C ASN A 237 9.02 27.19 28.15
N GLU A 238 10.34 27.20 28.03
CA GLU A 238 11.07 26.88 26.81
C GLU A 238 12.08 25.77 27.07
N ILE A 239 12.31 24.93 26.06
CA ILE A 239 13.25 23.82 26.10
C ILE A 239 14.00 23.74 24.77
N THR A 240 15.30 23.47 24.80
CA THR A 240 16.08 23.29 23.57
C THR A 240 15.66 22.00 22.84
N VAL A 241 15.87 21.96 21.52
CA VAL A 241 15.63 20.75 20.70
C VAL A 241 16.40 19.54 21.26
N GLU A 242 17.64 19.73 21.69
CA GLU A 242 18.48 18.66 22.26
C GLU A 242 17.86 18.06 23.53
N ASN A 243 17.48 18.91 24.49
CA ASN A 243 16.88 18.46 25.74
C ASN A 243 15.52 17.82 25.51
N ALA A 244 14.70 18.39 24.62
CA ALA A 244 13.42 17.80 24.23
C ALA A 244 13.62 16.42 23.61
N SER A 245 14.55 16.28 22.66
CA SER A 245 14.87 14.99 22.02
C SER A 245 15.36 13.96 23.04
N TYR A 246 16.16 14.39 24.02
CA TYR A 246 16.57 13.53 25.13
C TYR A 246 15.37 13.02 25.94
N TYR A 247 14.42 13.89 26.31
CA TYR A 247 13.22 13.46 27.05
C TYR A 247 12.35 12.47 26.25
N PHE A 248 12.25 12.61 24.93
CA PHE A 248 11.59 11.61 24.09
C PHE A 248 12.36 10.29 24.03
N GLY A 249 13.69 10.34 23.94
CA GLY A 249 14.55 9.14 23.93
C GLY A 249 14.44 8.28 25.20
N ILE A 250 14.19 8.92 26.35
CA ILE A 250 13.94 8.23 27.63
C ILE A 250 12.44 8.00 27.91
N GLY A 251 11.55 8.29 26.95
CA GLY A 251 10.11 8.08 27.08
C GLY A 251 9.43 8.96 28.14
N LYS A 252 9.98 10.13 28.45
CA LYS A 252 9.48 11.07 29.47
C LYS A 252 8.83 12.33 28.90
N ALA A 253 8.57 12.39 27.59
CA ALA A 253 7.84 13.51 26.98
C ALA A 253 6.78 13.01 25.99
N LYS A 254 5.75 13.83 25.80
CA LYS A 254 4.71 13.66 24.77
C LYS A 254 4.52 14.95 23.99
N PHE A 255 4.17 14.83 22.72
CA PHE A 255 3.78 15.97 21.89
C PHE A 255 2.37 16.44 22.25
N ILE A 256 2.20 17.76 22.40
CA ILE A 256 0.91 18.39 22.66
C ILE A 256 0.41 19.15 21.43
N ASP A 257 1.31 19.89 20.78
CA ASP A 257 1.00 20.72 19.61
C ASP A 257 2.20 20.70 18.65
N ASP A 258 1.97 20.35 17.38
CA ASP A 258 2.98 20.35 16.32
C ASP A 258 2.64 21.30 15.17
N SER A 259 1.80 22.31 15.43
CA SER A 259 1.33 23.26 14.42
C SER A 259 2.45 24.07 13.80
N ARG A 260 3.60 24.23 14.50
CA ARG A 260 4.82 24.92 14.04
C ARG A 260 4.51 26.25 13.35
N GLU A 261 3.57 27.02 13.92
CA GLU A 261 3.23 28.34 13.40
C GLU A 261 4.47 29.22 13.55
N VAL A 262 5.11 29.50 12.42
CA VAL A 262 6.08 30.58 12.30
C VAL A 262 5.30 31.85 12.64
N ALA A 263 5.78 32.61 13.62
CA ALA A 263 5.23 33.94 13.85
C ALA A 263 5.42 34.73 12.55
N GLU A 264 4.33 35.05 11.86
CA GLU A 264 4.30 36.17 10.91
C GLU A 264 4.56 37.48 11.65
#